data_AF-A0A327Z9H1-F1
#
_entry.id   AF-A0A327Z9H1-F1
#
_cell.length_a   1.000
_cell.length_b   1.000
_cell.length_c   1.000
_cell.angle_alpha   90.00
_cell.angle_beta   90.00
_cell.angle_gamma   90.00
#
_symmetry.space_group_name_H-M   'P 1'
#
loop_
_entity.id
_entity.type
_entity.pdbx_description
1 polymer ?
#
loop_
_entity_poly.entity_id
_entity_poly.type
_entity_poly.pdbx_seq_one_letter_code
_entity_poly.pdbx_strand_id
1 'polypeptide(L)'
;MHRTTLLAGGYRRRKRLPCTGVARAVVDGAAWADSDAEARGIIVSACQQRRVHPAGLRRVLADMPRVRRRRLIGTTIGDVEGGAESLSELDLLALCRRFRLPLPEQQRFRLDADGRRRFLDAYWAEARLHVEIDGAHHMDVRYWAADMLRQNRVWVRGDRILRFPAFLLRTDPAMVAGQLREALKR
;
A
#
# COMPACT_ATOMS: atom_id res chain seq x y z
N MET A 1 -10.81 -20.98 -23.24
CA MET A 1 -11.98 -20.74 -22.38
C MET A 1 -11.65 -21.24 -20.97
N HIS A 2 -11.43 -20.37 -19.98
CA HIS A 2 -11.11 -20.79 -18.62
C HIS A 2 -12.40 -21.12 -17.87
N ARG A 3 -12.56 -22.37 -17.44
CA ARG A 3 -13.76 -22.88 -16.76
C ARG A 3 -13.43 -23.06 -15.28
N THR A 4 -14.00 -22.22 -14.42
CA THR A 4 -13.82 -22.33 -12.97
C THR A 4 -15.04 -23.02 -12.35
N THR A 5 -14.82 -24.18 -11.73
CA THR A 5 -15.85 -25.02 -11.10
C THR A 5 -16.10 -24.70 -9.62
N LEU A 6 -15.30 -23.83 -9.01
CA LEU A 6 -15.50 -23.37 -7.63
C LEU A 6 -16.53 -22.24 -7.58
N LEU A 7 -17.81 -22.65 -7.61
CA LEU A 7 -19.00 -21.83 -7.33
C LEU A 7 -19.45 -21.95 -5.85
N ALA A 8 -18.57 -22.34 -4.94
CA ALA A 8 -18.93 -22.47 -3.53
C ALA A 8 -19.05 -21.07 -2.89
N GLY A 9 -20.25 -20.74 -2.38
CA GLY A 9 -20.52 -19.68 -1.39
C GLY A 9 -20.74 -18.24 -1.88
N GLY A 10 -20.40 -17.89 -3.12
CA GLY A 10 -20.34 -16.49 -3.58
C GLY A 10 -21.34 -16.04 -4.66
N TYR A 11 -22.33 -16.89 -4.97
CA TYR A 11 -23.28 -16.64 -6.05
C TYR A 11 -24.33 -15.60 -5.67
N ARG A 12 -24.52 -14.56 -6.51
CA ARG A 12 -25.68 -13.66 -6.43
C ARG A 12 -26.42 -13.69 -7.76
N ARG A 13 -27.75 -13.79 -7.72
CA ARG A 13 -28.60 -13.54 -8.91
C ARG A 13 -28.86 -12.05 -9.02
N ARG A 14 -28.42 -11.44 -10.12
CA ARG A 14 -28.95 -10.13 -10.55
C ARG A 14 -29.80 -10.36 -11.79
N LYS A 15 -31.10 -10.05 -11.70
CA LYS A 15 -32.07 -10.21 -12.81
C LYS A 15 -31.97 -11.59 -13.52
N ARG A 16 -31.90 -12.67 -12.73
CA ARG A 16 -31.85 -14.10 -13.17
C ARG A 16 -30.57 -14.59 -13.84
N LEU A 17 -29.55 -13.74 -14.02
CA LEU A 17 -28.24 -14.18 -14.51
C LEU A 17 -27.33 -14.62 -13.34
N PRO A 18 -26.59 -15.73 -13.48
CA PRO A 18 -25.46 -16.07 -12.64
C PRO A 18 -24.41 -14.95 -12.58
N CYS A 19 -24.16 -14.39 -11.40
CA CYS A 19 -23.08 -13.44 -11.21
C CYS A 19 -22.24 -13.83 -9.99
N THR A 20 -20.93 -13.59 -10.10
CA THR A 20 -20.02 -13.65 -8.95
C THR A 20 -20.22 -12.42 -8.06
N GLY A 21 -20.09 -12.58 -6.74
CA GLY A 21 -20.05 -11.44 -5.83
C GLY A 21 -18.83 -10.53 -6.09
N VAL A 22 -18.92 -9.27 -5.67
CA VAL A 22 -17.86 -8.26 -5.88
C VAL A 22 -16.51 -8.73 -5.33
N ALA A 23 -16.49 -9.32 -4.14
CA ALA A 23 -15.26 -9.86 -3.55
C ALA A 23 -14.59 -10.92 -4.44
N ARG A 24 -15.39 -11.78 -5.08
CA ARG A 24 -14.89 -12.80 -5.99
C ARG A 24 -14.34 -12.20 -7.27
N ALA A 25 -15.06 -11.26 -7.87
CA ALA A 25 -14.60 -10.55 -9.05
C ALA A 25 -13.28 -9.79 -8.81
N VAL A 26 -13.09 -9.21 -7.62
CA VAL A 26 -11.84 -8.52 -7.24
C VAL A 26 -10.67 -9.50 -7.14
N VAL A 27 -10.87 -10.67 -6.51
CA VAL A 27 -9.83 -11.71 -6.42
C VAL A 27 -9.50 -12.30 -7.79
N ASP A 28 -10.51 -12.57 -8.63
CA ASP A 28 -10.30 -13.06 -9.99
C ASP A 28 -9.56 -12.00 -10.84
N GLY A 29 -9.96 -10.72 -10.75
CA GLY A 29 -9.30 -9.61 -11.43
C GLY A 29 -7.83 -9.46 -11.03
N ALA A 30 -7.53 -9.51 -9.73
CA ALA A 30 -6.15 -9.48 -9.24
C ALA A 30 -5.33 -10.71 -9.68
N ALA A 31 -5.97 -11.88 -9.81
CA ALA A 31 -5.32 -13.09 -10.31
C ALA A 31 -4.99 -13.01 -11.81
N TRP A 32 -5.80 -12.29 -12.58
CA TRP A 32 -5.65 -12.13 -14.04
C TRP A 32 -4.84 -10.90 -14.46
N ALA A 33 -4.60 -9.95 -13.56
CA ALA A 33 -3.77 -8.78 -13.80
C ALA A 33 -2.42 -9.14 -14.45
N ASP A 34 -1.94 -8.28 -15.34
CA ASP A 34 -0.71 -8.48 -16.10
C ASP A 34 0.53 -8.28 -15.21
N SER A 35 0.42 -7.45 -14.17
CA SER A 35 1.51 -7.17 -13.21
C SER A 35 1.11 -7.31 -11.74
N ASP A 36 2.10 -7.43 -10.86
CA ASP A 36 1.88 -7.39 -9.40
C ASP A 36 1.33 -6.02 -8.96
N ALA A 37 1.77 -4.93 -9.60
CA ALA A 37 1.30 -3.58 -9.31
C ALA A 37 -0.19 -3.43 -9.64
N GLU A 38 -0.61 -3.90 -10.81
CA GLU A 38 -2.01 -3.89 -11.22
C GLU A 38 -2.88 -4.77 -10.31
N ALA A 39 -2.42 -5.97 -9.96
CA ALA A 39 -3.13 -6.86 -9.05
C ALA A 39 -3.43 -6.20 -7.70
N ARG A 40 -2.45 -5.46 -7.16
CA ARG A 40 -2.61 -4.71 -5.92
C ARG A 40 -3.56 -3.53 -6.07
N GLY A 41 -3.43 -2.79 -7.18
CA GLY A 41 -4.31 -1.67 -7.50
C GLY A 41 -5.78 -2.07 -7.52
N ILE A 42 -6.11 -3.23 -8.10
CA ILE A 42 -7.48 -3.78 -8.13
C ILE A 42 -8.03 -3.98 -6.71
N ILE A 43 -7.27 -4.62 -5.83
CA ILE A 43 -7.68 -4.90 -4.44
C ILE A 43 -7.86 -3.60 -3.64
N VAL A 44 -6.86 -2.73 -3.69
CA VAL A 44 -6.85 -1.46 -2.96
C VAL A 44 -8.02 -0.58 -3.41
N SER A 45 -8.21 -0.42 -4.72
CA SER A 45 -9.29 0.41 -5.27
C SER A 45 -10.67 -0.11 -4.89
N ALA A 46 -10.88 -1.42 -4.89
CA ALA A 46 -12.14 -2.02 -4.50
C ALA A 46 -12.48 -1.79 -3.02
N CYS A 47 -11.49 -1.88 -2.14
CA CYS A 47 -11.64 -1.58 -0.71
C CYS A 47 -11.88 -0.08 -0.46
N GLN A 48 -11.11 0.80 -1.11
CA GLN A 48 -11.24 2.26 -0.97
C GLN A 48 -12.58 2.80 -1.44
N GLN A 49 -13.08 2.30 -2.57
CA GLN A 49 -14.41 2.66 -3.09
C GLN A 49 -15.55 2.03 -2.26
N ARG A 50 -15.23 1.35 -1.14
CA ARG A 50 -16.17 0.64 -0.27
C ARG A 50 -17.04 -0.37 -1.03
N ARG A 51 -16.55 -0.86 -2.16
CA ARG A 51 -17.24 -1.89 -2.97
C ARG A 51 -17.11 -3.27 -2.34
N VAL A 52 -16.07 -3.47 -1.54
CA VAL A 52 -15.82 -4.70 -0.79
C VAL A 52 -15.09 -4.42 0.52
N HIS A 53 -15.41 -5.17 1.57
CA HIS A 53 -14.67 -5.14 2.83
C HIS A 53 -13.47 -6.12 2.77
N PRO A 54 -12.29 -5.78 3.31
CA PRO A 54 -11.12 -6.68 3.33
C PRO A 54 -11.41 -8.09 3.85
N ALA A 55 -12.16 -8.20 4.94
CA ALA A 55 -12.61 -9.49 5.48
C ALA A 55 -13.38 -10.36 4.45
N GLY A 56 -14.16 -9.73 3.56
CA GLY A 56 -14.87 -10.44 2.49
C GLY A 56 -13.91 -10.99 1.42
N LEU A 57 -12.87 -10.23 1.08
CA LEU A 57 -11.81 -10.70 0.18
C LEU A 57 -11.03 -11.86 0.79
N ARG A 58 -10.78 -11.83 2.11
CA ARG A 58 -10.04 -12.91 2.79
C ARG A 58 -10.79 -14.23 2.80
N ARG A 59 -12.12 -14.19 2.97
CA ARG A 59 -12.98 -15.38 2.85
C ARG A 59 -12.90 -15.99 1.45
N VAL A 60 -13.09 -15.15 0.42
CA VAL A 60 -12.97 -15.60 -0.98
C VAL A 60 -11.57 -16.17 -1.26
N LEU A 61 -10.52 -15.51 -0.77
CA LEU A 61 -9.17 -16.00 -0.93
C LEU A 61 -9.03 -17.36 -0.24
N ALA A 62 -9.53 -17.54 0.99
CA ALA A 62 -9.51 -18.84 1.68
C ALA A 62 -10.14 -19.97 0.83
N ASP A 63 -11.26 -19.69 0.16
CA ASP A 63 -11.98 -20.63 -0.71
C ASP A 63 -11.27 -20.93 -2.05
N MET A 64 -10.19 -20.20 -2.37
CA MET A 64 -9.46 -20.32 -3.63
C MET A 64 -7.98 -20.67 -3.43
N PRO A 65 -7.64 -21.86 -2.89
CA PRO A 65 -6.27 -22.21 -2.50
C PRO A 65 -5.27 -22.20 -3.67
N ARG A 66 -5.74 -22.40 -4.90
CA ARG A 66 -4.91 -22.46 -6.12
C ARG A 66 -4.94 -21.17 -6.96
N VAL A 67 -5.45 -20.06 -6.44
CA VAL A 67 -5.52 -18.81 -7.21
C VAL A 67 -4.11 -18.28 -7.51
N ARG A 68 -3.91 -17.82 -8.74
CA ARG A 68 -2.67 -17.14 -9.15
C ARG A 68 -2.45 -15.90 -8.26
N ARG A 69 -1.19 -15.60 -7.93
CA ARG A 69 -0.79 -14.50 -7.04
C ARG A 69 -1.38 -14.58 -5.61
N ARG A 70 -1.82 -15.76 -5.13
CA ARG A 70 -2.43 -15.95 -3.79
C ARG A 70 -1.71 -15.21 -2.66
N ARG A 71 -0.39 -15.37 -2.56
CA ARG A 71 0.41 -14.73 -1.49
C ARG A 71 0.33 -13.21 -1.58
N LEU A 72 0.53 -12.65 -2.78
CA LEU A 72 0.43 -11.21 -3.04
C LEU A 72 -0.97 -10.67 -2.71
N ILE A 73 -2.01 -11.39 -3.12
CA ILE A 73 -3.40 -11.02 -2.83
C ILE A 73 -3.63 -11.03 -1.31
N GLY A 74 -3.17 -12.07 -0.61
CA GLY A 74 -3.29 -12.19 0.84
C GLY A 74 -2.56 -11.09 1.61
N THR A 75 -1.31 -10.80 1.22
CA THR A 75 -0.55 -9.70 1.84
C THR A 75 -1.22 -8.35 1.59
N THR A 76 -1.72 -8.10 0.37
CA THR A 76 -2.40 -6.84 0.03
C THR A 76 -3.70 -6.68 0.79
N ILE A 77 -4.46 -7.77 0.98
CA ILE A 77 -5.66 -7.78 1.83
C ILE A 77 -5.31 -7.47 3.30
N GLY A 78 -4.16 -7.95 3.78
CA GLY A 78 -3.63 -7.59 5.09
C GLY A 78 -3.26 -6.11 5.19
N ASP A 79 -2.56 -5.59 4.17
CA ASP A 79 -2.13 -4.19 4.10
C ASP A 79 -3.32 -3.20 4.10
N VAL A 80 -4.49 -3.60 3.58
CA VAL A 80 -5.74 -2.79 3.60
C VAL A 80 -6.62 -3.04 4.83
N GLU A 81 -6.35 -4.09 5.62
CA GLU A 81 -7.10 -4.39 6.85
C GLU A 81 -6.38 -3.89 8.12
N GLY A 82 -5.06 -4.07 8.19
CA GLY A 82 -4.23 -3.57 9.26
C GLY A 82 -3.83 -2.13 8.98
N GLY A 83 -4.10 -1.22 9.92
CA GLY A 83 -3.73 0.18 9.85
C GLY A 83 -2.26 0.34 9.45
N ALA A 84 -2.08 0.81 8.23
CA ALA A 84 -0.80 0.99 7.53
C ALA A 84 0.24 1.83 8.28
N GLU A 85 -0.13 2.48 9.39
CA GLU A 85 0.76 3.25 10.27
C GLU A 85 1.70 2.38 11.14
N SER A 86 1.36 1.12 11.44
CA SER A 86 2.17 0.28 12.36
C SER A 86 3.10 -0.72 11.66
N LEU A 87 2.92 -0.93 10.35
CA LEU A 87 3.75 -1.80 9.52
C LEU A 87 4.72 -1.01 8.62
N SER A 88 4.43 0.27 8.39
CA SER A 88 5.23 1.19 7.58
C SER A 88 6.66 1.36 8.10
N GLU A 89 6.82 1.54 9.41
CA GLU A 89 8.14 1.75 10.03
C GLU A 89 9.04 0.52 9.89
N LEU A 90 8.49 -0.67 10.14
CA LEU A 90 9.21 -1.94 9.99
C LEU A 90 9.57 -2.21 8.52
N ASP A 91 8.65 -1.91 7.60
CA ASP A 91 8.89 -2.03 6.16
C ASP A 91 9.97 -1.06 5.68
N LEU A 92 9.99 0.17 6.21
CA LEU A 92 11.00 1.17 5.89
C LEU A 92 12.38 0.76 6.38
N LEU A 93 12.48 0.24 7.60
CA LEU A 93 13.73 -0.33 8.13
C LEU A 93 14.20 -1.52 7.31
N ALA A 94 13.29 -2.43 6.96
CA ALA A 94 13.60 -3.58 6.11
C ALA A 94 14.07 -3.14 4.72
N LEU A 95 13.45 -2.11 4.14
CA LEU A 95 13.86 -1.51 2.88
C LEU A 95 15.26 -0.91 2.99
N CYS A 96 15.53 -0.10 4.03
CA CYS A 96 16.84 0.51 4.22
C CYS A 96 17.94 -0.55 4.33
N ARG A 97 17.70 -1.63 5.10
CA ARG A 97 18.63 -2.78 5.20
C ARG A 97 18.83 -3.45 3.84
N ARG A 98 17.75 -3.74 3.12
CA ARG A 98 17.78 -4.43 1.82
C ARG A 98 18.59 -3.64 0.78
N PHE A 99 18.45 -2.32 0.76
CA PHE A 99 19.12 -1.45 -0.22
C PHE A 99 20.40 -0.79 0.29
N ARG A 100 20.89 -1.22 1.47
CA ARG A 100 22.10 -0.70 2.13
C ARG A 100 22.07 0.83 2.28
N LEU A 101 20.92 1.37 2.65
CA LEU A 101 20.76 2.77 3.00
C LEU A 101 21.10 2.96 4.49
N PRO A 102 21.64 4.13 4.89
CA PRO A 102 21.72 4.53 6.28
C PRO A 102 20.39 4.28 7.00
N LEU A 103 20.44 3.79 8.24
CA LEU A 103 19.22 3.60 9.03
C LEU A 103 18.79 4.94 9.64
N PRO A 104 17.49 5.22 9.70
CA PRO A 104 16.99 6.42 10.35
C PRO A 104 17.16 6.32 11.87
N GLU A 105 17.32 7.47 12.51
CA GLU A 105 17.11 7.64 13.94
C GLU A 105 15.62 7.41 14.24
N GLN A 106 15.33 6.47 15.14
CA GLN A 106 13.95 6.13 15.46
C GLN A 106 13.35 7.16 16.46
N GLN A 107 12.09 7.52 16.20
CA GLN A 107 11.16 8.25 17.09
C GLN A 107 11.49 9.71 17.42
N ARG A 108 11.32 10.60 16.42
CA ARG A 108 11.04 12.03 16.69
C ARG A 108 9.58 12.36 16.40
N PHE A 109 8.91 12.97 17.37
CA PHE A 109 7.59 13.55 17.17
C PHE A 109 7.74 14.99 16.68
N ARG A 110 6.86 15.41 15.77
CA ARG A 110 6.70 16.80 15.35
C ARG A 110 5.39 17.34 15.89
N LEU A 111 5.34 18.62 16.21
CA LEU A 111 4.07 19.33 16.36
C LEU A 111 3.66 19.87 14.99
N ASP A 112 2.47 19.53 14.52
CA ASP A 112 1.89 20.18 13.34
C ASP A 112 1.56 21.65 13.62
N ALA A 113 1.10 22.38 12.60
CA ALA A 113 0.77 23.80 12.73
C ALA A 113 -0.32 24.07 13.78
N ASP A 114 -1.11 23.04 14.12
CA ASP A 114 -2.17 23.07 15.14
C ASP A 114 -1.70 22.55 16.51
N GLY A 115 -0.39 22.33 16.68
CA GLY A 115 0.21 21.88 17.94
C GLY A 115 -0.03 20.40 18.26
N ARG A 116 -0.48 19.59 17.31
CA ARG A 116 -0.70 18.15 17.52
C ARG A 116 0.56 17.36 17.23
N ARG A 117 0.85 16.37 18.07
CA ARG A 117 1.95 15.43 17.86
C ARG A 117 1.67 14.56 16.65
N ARG A 118 2.43 14.77 15.58
CA ARG A 118 2.56 13.86 14.44
C ARG A 118 3.83 13.05 14.64
N PHE A 119 3.70 11.73 14.62
CA PHE A 119 4.85 10.84 14.62
C PHE A 119 5.48 10.88 13.23
N LEU A 120 6.79 11.06 13.18
CA LEU A 120 7.57 10.92 11.95
C LEU A 120 7.99 9.45 11.86
N ASP A 121 7.68 8.76 10.76
CA ASP A 121 8.05 7.35 10.60
C ASP A 121 9.57 7.15 10.57
N ALA A 122 10.33 8.11 10.04
CA ALA A 122 11.80 8.06 10.02
C ALA A 122 12.46 9.44 9.89
N TYR A 123 13.62 9.59 10.53
CA TYR A 123 14.45 10.79 10.45
C TYR A 123 15.94 10.44 10.30
N TRP A 124 16.66 11.15 9.44
CA TRP A 124 18.13 11.11 9.35
C TRP A 124 18.68 12.49 9.68
N ALA A 125 19.28 12.70 10.86
CA ALA A 125 19.71 14.03 11.26
C ALA A 125 20.84 14.59 10.40
N GLU A 126 21.81 13.74 10.02
CA GLU A 126 22.94 14.16 9.17
C GLU A 126 22.47 14.71 7.82
N ALA A 127 21.49 14.06 7.21
CA ALA A 127 20.90 14.48 5.94
C ALA A 127 19.74 15.47 6.11
N ARG A 128 19.36 15.80 7.35
CA ARG A 128 18.16 16.59 7.69
C ARG A 128 16.94 16.11 6.91
N LEU A 129 16.75 14.79 6.84
CA LEU A 129 15.74 14.14 6.00
C LEU A 129 14.69 13.43 6.85
N HIS A 130 13.44 13.80 6.64
CA HIS A 130 12.26 13.18 7.23
C HIS A 130 11.58 12.31 6.18
N VAL A 131 11.05 11.18 6.61
CA VAL A 131 10.18 10.35 5.79
C VAL A 131 8.89 10.09 6.55
N GLU A 132 7.76 10.34 5.89
CA GLU A 132 6.43 10.00 6.38
C GLU A 132 5.82 8.92 5.48
N ILE A 133 5.19 7.92 6.10
CA ILE A 133 4.56 6.81 5.41
C ILE A 133 3.04 6.89 5.61
N ASP A 134 2.35 7.30 4.55
CA ASP A 134 0.92 7.54 4.60
C ASP A 134 0.12 6.26 4.36
N GLY A 135 -0.79 5.98 5.28
CA GLY A 135 -1.71 4.85 5.20
C GLY A 135 -2.82 5.01 4.15
N ALA A 136 -3.37 3.88 3.70
CA ALA A 136 -4.36 3.80 2.63
C ALA A 136 -5.71 4.51 2.91
N HIS A 137 -5.93 4.99 4.14
CA HIS A 137 -7.17 5.65 4.57
C HIS A 137 -7.35 7.06 3.98
N HIS A 138 -6.33 7.65 3.33
CA HIS A 138 -6.38 9.06 2.96
C HIS A 138 -6.71 9.44 1.51
N MET A 139 -6.74 8.58 0.48
CA MET A 139 -6.95 9.15 -0.88
C MET A 139 -7.43 8.29 -2.05
N ASP A 140 -7.99 9.05 -2.98
CA ASP A 140 -8.32 8.73 -4.37
C ASP A 140 -7.03 8.44 -5.17
N VAL A 141 -6.81 7.16 -5.48
CA VAL A 141 -5.52 6.59 -5.91
C VAL A 141 -5.07 7.01 -7.32
N ARG A 142 -5.97 7.46 -8.18
CA ARG A 142 -5.63 7.69 -9.61
C ARG A 142 -4.79 8.95 -9.86
N TYR A 143 -4.72 9.86 -8.90
CA TYR A 143 -3.92 11.09 -9.02
C TYR A 143 -2.87 11.26 -7.92
N TRP A 144 -3.00 10.54 -6.80
CA TRP A 144 -2.26 10.89 -5.59
C TRP A 144 -0.80 10.42 -5.54
N ALA A 145 -0.48 9.20 -5.98
CA ALA A 145 0.92 8.71 -5.93
C ALA A 145 1.85 9.55 -6.82
N ALA A 146 1.39 9.91 -8.02
CA ALA A 146 2.15 10.77 -8.94
C ALA A 146 2.19 12.24 -8.49
N ASP A 147 1.24 12.69 -7.68
CA ASP A 147 1.20 14.05 -7.12
C ASP A 147 2.09 14.17 -5.89
N MET A 148 2.09 13.19 -4.98
CA MET A 148 3.01 13.16 -3.84
C MET A 148 4.49 13.07 -4.23
N LEU A 149 4.81 12.23 -5.22
CA LEU A 149 6.17 12.14 -5.75
C LEU A 149 6.64 13.49 -6.32
N ARG A 150 5.71 14.34 -6.76
CA ARG A 150 5.97 15.73 -7.20
C ARG A 150 6.02 16.73 -6.04
N GLN A 151 5.23 16.53 -4.99
CA GLN A 151 5.13 17.43 -3.82
C GLN A 151 6.24 17.29 -2.77
N ASN A 152 7.11 16.27 -2.88
CA ASN A 152 8.38 16.13 -2.12
C ASN A 152 9.36 17.33 -2.25
N ARG A 153 8.94 18.44 -2.88
CA ARG A 153 9.72 19.67 -3.10
C ARG A 153 9.40 20.81 -2.13
N VAL A 154 8.47 20.67 -1.17
CA VAL A 154 8.05 21.80 -0.32
C VAL A 154 8.62 21.70 1.10
N TRP A 155 9.30 22.77 1.51
CA TRP A 155 10.12 22.90 2.72
C TRP A 155 9.44 23.75 3.79
N VAL A 156 9.68 23.41 5.07
CA VAL A 156 9.58 24.36 6.18
C VAL A 156 10.65 23.97 7.24
N ARG A 157 11.65 24.86 7.47
CA ARG A 157 12.79 24.81 8.43
C ARG A 157 14.17 24.28 7.99
N GLY A 158 14.35 23.92 6.73
CA GLY A 158 15.65 23.42 6.25
C GLY A 158 15.80 21.89 6.35
N ASP A 159 14.77 21.20 6.87
CA ASP A 159 14.66 19.75 6.79
C ASP A 159 13.83 19.39 5.55
N ARG A 160 14.23 18.32 4.87
CA ARG A 160 13.53 17.77 3.70
C ARG A 160 12.53 16.73 4.16
N ILE A 161 11.35 16.69 3.55
CA ILE A 161 10.35 15.64 3.83
C ILE A 161 10.08 14.87 2.53
N LEU A 162 10.21 13.55 2.60
CA LEU A 162 9.67 12.65 1.58
C LEU A 162 8.45 11.96 2.15
N ARG A 163 7.39 11.89 1.38
CA ARG A 163 6.20 11.14 1.77
C ARG A 163 5.97 9.99 0.81
N PHE A 164 5.71 8.81 1.35
CA PHE A 164 5.41 7.63 0.56
C PHE A 164 4.11 6.99 1.02
N PRO A 165 3.23 6.59 0.08
CA PRO A 165 2.23 5.59 0.40
C PRO A 165 2.86 4.34 1.02
N ALA A 166 2.26 3.81 2.10
CA ALA A 166 2.72 2.57 2.74
C ALA A 166 2.85 1.39 1.77
N PHE A 167 1.96 1.30 0.78
CA PHE A 167 2.03 0.22 -0.20
C PHE A 167 3.31 0.25 -1.05
N LEU A 168 3.88 1.43 -1.35
CA LEU A 168 5.04 1.55 -2.25
C LEU A 168 6.30 0.88 -1.69
N LEU A 169 6.46 0.82 -0.37
CA LEU A 169 7.56 0.09 0.26
C LEU A 169 7.57 -1.40 -0.10
N ARG A 170 6.40 -1.95 -0.48
CA ARG A 170 6.23 -3.36 -0.85
C ARG A 170 6.09 -3.57 -2.34
N THR A 171 5.47 -2.63 -3.06
CA THR A 171 5.17 -2.78 -4.49
C THR A 171 6.29 -2.32 -5.40
N ASP A 172 7.00 -1.26 -5.01
CA ASP A 172 8.12 -0.72 -5.77
C ASP A 172 9.22 -0.21 -4.81
N PRO A 173 9.83 -1.14 -4.05
CA PRO A 173 10.86 -0.77 -3.09
C PRO A 173 12.11 -0.20 -3.75
N ALA A 174 12.38 -0.53 -5.02
CA ALA A 174 13.53 -0.03 -5.75
C ALA A 174 13.39 1.46 -6.07
N MET A 175 12.20 1.90 -6.49
CA MET A 175 11.90 3.32 -6.70
C MET A 175 12.05 4.11 -5.40
N VAL A 176 11.44 3.63 -4.31
CA VAL A 176 11.53 4.29 -2.99
C VAL A 176 12.99 4.39 -2.53
N ALA A 177 13.75 3.29 -2.63
CA ALA A 177 15.16 3.28 -2.27
C ALA A 177 16.02 4.23 -3.14
N GLY A 178 15.69 4.37 -4.42
CA GLY A 178 16.35 5.32 -5.32
C GLY A 178 16.18 6.76 -4.86
N GLN A 179 14.94 7.16 -4.54
CA GLN A 179 14.66 8.51 -4.04
C GLN A 179 15.31 8.77 -2.67
N LEU A 180 15.26 7.81 -1.75
CA LEU A 180 15.95 7.91 -0.46
C LEU A 180 17.45 8.07 -0.65
N ARG A 181 18.07 7.28 -1.54
CA ARG A 181 19.51 7.38 -1.79
C ARG A 181 19.92 8.75 -2.30
N GLU A 182 19.15 9.33 -3.23
CA GLU A 182 19.43 10.67 -3.74
C GLU A 182 19.21 11.75 -2.68
N ALA A 183 18.21 11.57 -1.82
CA ALA A 183 18.01 12.48 -0.69
C ALA A 183 19.15 12.40 0.33
N LEU A 184 19.65 11.20 0.64
CA LEU A 184 20.70 10.98 1.65
C LEU A 184 22.12 11.40 1.22
N LYS A 185 22.38 11.58 -0.07
CA LYS A 185 23.72 11.94 -0.61
C LYS A 185 24.10 13.43 -0.44
N ARG A 186 23.19 14.26 0.02
CA ARG A 186 23.36 15.71 0.15
C ARG A 186 23.17 16.14 1.57
#